data_AF-A0A5P8K4E3-F1
#
_entry.id   AF-A0A5P8K4E3-F1
#
_cell.length_a   1.000
_cell.length_b   1.000
_cell.length_c   1.000
_cell.angle_alpha   90.00
_cell.angle_beta   90.00
_cell.angle_gamma   90.00
#
_symmetry.space_group_name_H-M   'P 1'
#
loop_
_entity.id
_entity.type
_entity.pdbx_description
1 polymer ?
#
loop_
_entity_poly.entity_id
_entity_poly.type
_entity_poly.pdbx_seq_one_letter_code
_entity_poly.pdbx_strand_id
1 'polypeptide(L)'
;MPRTDRFLDIRRDPHSDELLARGGDSEAHSVLQRAGFITVVRLHETYHRAPTGLTKDDESDLATDAVARLRAAGYHVACAPDFDTDARPSSYLPLGSSVAHLAERIRDATTTGEAADALTELTAAHDGILAALEEVLTATAEFHDGLGQPADPYSALRLRSPADEHLHIIRTALAHTRTALADHAPHPGRSTCTGEVPTTERERSAGPRRARSRPRRHR
;
A
#
# COMPACT_ATOMS: atom_id res chain seq x y z
N MET A 1 6.91 -12.54 -12.18
CA MET A 1 7.79 -12.85 -11.04
C MET A 1 7.22 -14.06 -10.31
N PRO A 2 8.03 -15.07 -9.96
CA PRO A 2 7.52 -16.30 -9.33
C PRO A 2 6.98 -15.98 -7.92
N ARG A 3 5.83 -16.57 -7.56
CA ARG A 3 5.10 -16.38 -6.29
C ARG A 3 5.76 -17.14 -5.13
N THR A 4 7.08 -17.03 -4.96
CA THR A 4 7.80 -17.85 -3.99
C THR A 4 7.59 -17.38 -2.54
N ASP A 5 7.18 -16.13 -2.31
CA ASP A 5 7.08 -15.52 -0.98
C ASP A 5 5.68 -15.60 -0.34
N ARG A 6 4.78 -16.46 -0.83
CA ARG A 6 3.42 -16.60 -0.27
C ARG A 6 3.30 -17.61 0.87
N PHE A 7 4.40 -17.89 1.56
CA PHE A 7 4.43 -18.80 2.70
C PHE A 7 4.70 -18.03 3.98
N LEU A 8 3.87 -18.28 4.99
CA LEU A 8 4.01 -17.72 6.33
C LEU A 8 3.97 -18.82 7.38
N ASP A 9 4.65 -18.58 8.48
CA ASP A 9 4.66 -19.44 9.66
C ASP A 9 4.21 -18.64 10.88
N ILE A 10 3.12 -19.06 11.53
CA ILE A 10 2.56 -18.44 12.74
C ILE A 10 2.54 -19.46 13.87
N ARG A 11 3.39 -19.29 14.87
CA ARG A 11 3.52 -20.23 15.99
C ARG A 11 4.10 -19.57 17.23
N ARG A 12 3.88 -20.19 18.38
CA ARG A 12 4.55 -19.83 19.63
C ARG A 12 6.02 -20.28 19.57
N ASP A 13 6.92 -19.40 19.95
CA ASP A 13 8.34 -19.70 20.03
C ASP A 13 8.59 -20.69 21.18
N PRO A 14 9.26 -21.84 20.94
CA PRO A 14 9.49 -22.83 21.97
C PRO A 14 10.36 -22.35 23.14
N HIS A 15 11.15 -21.29 22.96
CA HIS A 15 12.09 -20.80 23.97
C HIS A 15 11.54 -19.62 24.75
N SER A 16 10.78 -18.73 24.11
CA SER A 16 10.21 -17.55 24.75
C SER A 16 8.70 -17.60 25.03
N ASP A 17 7.99 -18.62 24.53
CA ASP A 17 6.51 -18.71 24.51
C ASP A 17 5.83 -17.54 23.76
N GLU A 18 6.60 -16.67 23.09
CA GLU A 18 6.08 -15.54 22.34
C GLU A 18 5.41 -16.00 21.05
N LEU A 19 4.23 -15.46 20.75
CA LEU A 19 3.58 -15.68 19.47
C LEU A 19 4.31 -14.91 18.36
N LEU A 20 4.88 -15.64 17.39
CA LEU A 20 5.66 -15.08 16.28
C LEU A 20 5.04 -15.43 14.93
N ALA A 21 5.14 -14.49 13.99
CA ALA A 21 4.81 -14.67 12.59
C ALA A 21 6.02 -14.35 11.70
N ARG A 22 6.43 -15.29 10.84
CA ARG A 22 7.61 -15.19 9.98
C ARG A 22 7.26 -15.44 8.51
N GLY A 23 8.07 -14.87 7.62
CA GLY A 23 7.91 -14.99 6.17
C GLY A 23 6.89 -14.02 5.59
N GLY A 24 6.46 -14.28 4.36
CA GLY A 24 5.60 -13.40 3.58
C GLY A 24 6.36 -12.25 2.91
N ASP A 25 5.62 -11.46 2.15
CA ASP A 25 6.09 -10.23 1.51
C ASP A 25 5.51 -8.98 2.22
N SER A 26 5.67 -7.80 1.61
CA SER A 26 5.17 -6.53 2.18
C SER A 26 3.64 -6.47 2.33
N GLU A 27 2.88 -7.18 1.50
CA GLU A 27 1.44 -7.28 1.63
C GLU A 27 1.09 -8.14 2.87
N ALA A 28 1.74 -9.29 3.02
CA ALA A 28 1.56 -10.15 4.19
C ALA A 28 1.92 -9.43 5.51
N HIS A 29 3.02 -8.66 5.52
CA HIS A 29 3.39 -7.84 6.66
C HIS A 29 2.34 -6.78 7.01
N SER A 30 1.71 -6.17 6.00
CA SER A 30 0.61 -5.22 6.21
C SER A 30 -0.64 -5.90 6.77
N VAL A 31 -0.93 -7.14 6.37
CA VAL A 31 -2.03 -7.93 6.92
C VAL A 31 -1.77 -8.26 8.40
N LEU A 32 -0.54 -8.68 8.74
CA LEU A 32 -0.14 -8.98 10.12
C LEU A 32 -0.27 -7.76 11.04
N GLN A 33 0.21 -6.59 10.61
CA GLN A 33 0.07 -5.35 11.38
C GLN A 33 -1.40 -4.98 11.63
N ARG A 34 -2.28 -5.18 10.64
CA ARG A 34 -3.72 -4.93 10.79
C ARG A 34 -4.42 -5.94 11.70
N ALA A 35 -3.89 -7.15 11.79
CA ALA A 35 -4.35 -8.14 12.78
C ALA A 35 -3.85 -7.85 14.20
N GLY A 36 -2.98 -6.84 14.38
CA GLY A 36 -2.47 -6.42 15.69
C GLY A 36 -1.06 -6.89 16.02
N PHE A 37 -0.36 -7.55 15.09
CA PHE A 37 1.04 -7.90 15.30
C PHE A 37 1.97 -6.68 15.22
N ILE A 38 3.06 -6.74 15.98
CA ILE A 38 4.14 -5.74 15.99
C ILE A 38 5.31 -6.24 15.15
N THR A 39 5.78 -5.41 14.22
CA THR A 39 6.95 -5.70 13.38
C THR A 39 8.25 -5.56 14.17
N VAL A 40 9.13 -6.55 14.01
CA VAL A 40 10.50 -6.53 14.53
C VAL A 40 11.47 -6.66 13.37
N VAL A 41 12.30 -5.64 13.17
CA VAL A 41 13.31 -5.58 12.12
C VAL A 41 14.69 -5.84 12.72
N ARG A 42 15.36 -6.89 12.23
CA ARG A 42 16.76 -7.23 12.55
C ARG A 42 17.59 -7.20 11.27
N LEU A 43 18.92 -7.17 11.43
CA LEU A 43 19.88 -7.02 10.31
C LEU A 43 19.67 -8.01 9.14
N HIS A 44 19.10 -9.19 9.42
CA HIS A 44 18.90 -10.25 8.42
C HIS A 44 17.47 -10.82 8.37
N GLU A 45 16.53 -10.27 9.14
CA GLU A 45 15.18 -10.83 9.24
C GLU A 45 14.18 -9.74 9.64
N THR A 46 13.01 -9.77 9.00
CA THR A 46 11.82 -9.08 9.50
C THR A 46 10.82 -10.13 9.90
N TYR A 47 10.41 -10.10 11.17
CA TYR A 47 9.36 -10.96 11.70
C TYR A 47 8.37 -10.11 12.49
N HIS A 48 7.26 -10.73 12.89
CA HIS A 48 6.23 -10.07 13.65
C HIS A 48 5.97 -10.84 14.95
N ARG A 49 5.60 -10.13 16.01
CA ARG A 49 5.28 -10.71 17.31
C ARG A 49 3.97 -10.16 17.86
N ALA A 50 3.32 -10.90 18.75
CA ALA A 50 2.20 -10.37 19.51
C ALA A 50 2.64 -9.19 20.42
N PRO A 51 1.75 -8.22 20.67
CA PRO A 51 1.95 -7.23 21.72
C PRO A 51 2.20 -7.88 23.09
N THR A 52 3.06 -7.26 23.90
CA THR A 52 3.29 -7.70 25.27
C THR A 52 2.09 -7.36 26.15
N GLY A 53 1.74 -8.25 27.09
CA GLY A 53 0.68 -8.02 28.07
C GLY A 53 -0.70 -8.52 27.65
N LEU A 54 -0.80 -9.19 26.50
CA LEU A 54 -2.00 -9.94 26.11
C LEU A 54 -2.15 -11.20 26.96
N THR A 55 -3.40 -11.63 27.20
CA THR A 55 -3.65 -12.96 27.75
C THR A 55 -3.40 -14.03 26.70
N LYS A 56 -3.23 -15.30 27.13
CA LYS A 56 -3.03 -16.41 26.17
C LYS A 56 -4.21 -16.60 25.23
N ASP A 57 -5.42 -16.31 25.70
CA ASP A 57 -6.63 -16.38 24.89
C ASP A 57 -6.64 -15.24 23.86
N ASP A 58 -6.33 -14.01 24.27
CA ASP A 58 -6.23 -12.85 23.36
C ASP A 58 -5.17 -13.06 22.28
N GLU A 59 -4.01 -13.64 22.64
CA GLU A 59 -2.97 -14.00 21.67
C GLU A 59 -3.45 -15.06 20.67
N SER A 60 -4.25 -16.03 21.14
CA SER A 60 -4.78 -17.10 20.29
C SER A 60 -5.86 -16.59 19.34
N ASP A 61 -6.71 -15.67 19.81
CA ASP A 61 -7.69 -14.96 18.97
C ASP A 61 -6.99 -14.11 17.91
N LEU A 62 -5.94 -13.38 18.30
CA LEU A 62 -5.11 -12.57 17.40
C LEU A 62 -4.40 -13.44 16.34
N ALA A 63 -3.86 -14.59 16.74
CA ALA A 63 -3.26 -15.55 15.80
C ALA A 63 -4.30 -16.09 14.80
N THR A 64 -5.47 -16.46 15.30
CA THR A 64 -6.57 -17.02 14.51
C THR A 64 -7.09 -16.01 13.49
N ASP A 65 -7.29 -14.74 13.89
CA ASP A 65 -7.69 -13.66 12.98
C ASP A 65 -6.62 -13.41 11.89
N ALA A 66 -5.33 -13.41 12.26
CA ALA A 66 -4.25 -13.27 11.30
C ALA A 66 -4.21 -14.42 10.29
N VAL A 67 -4.33 -15.68 10.73
CA VAL A 67 -4.41 -16.85 9.86
C VAL A 67 -5.58 -16.72 8.88
N ALA A 68 -6.77 -16.35 9.38
CA ALA A 68 -7.97 -16.17 8.57
C ALA A 68 -7.76 -15.11 7.47
N ARG A 69 -7.22 -13.94 7.82
CA ARG A 69 -6.97 -12.83 6.87
C ARG A 69 -5.90 -13.15 5.85
N LEU A 70 -4.79 -13.76 6.27
CA LEU A 70 -3.72 -14.17 5.35
C LEU A 70 -4.20 -15.21 4.35
N ARG A 71 -4.96 -16.22 4.80
CA ARG A 71 -5.54 -17.21 3.89
C ARG A 71 -6.60 -16.60 2.98
N ALA A 72 -7.38 -15.63 3.45
CA ALA A 72 -8.32 -14.87 2.60
C ALA A 72 -7.59 -14.08 1.49
N ALA A 73 -6.39 -13.59 1.77
CA ALA A 73 -5.51 -12.96 0.77
C ALA A 73 -4.74 -13.98 -0.13
N GLY A 74 -4.95 -15.28 0.08
CA GLY A 74 -4.37 -16.35 -0.73
C GLY A 74 -2.94 -16.71 -0.35
N TYR A 75 -2.55 -16.51 0.91
CA TYR A 75 -1.29 -17.00 1.47
C TYR A 75 -1.42 -18.43 2.01
N HIS A 76 -0.33 -19.18 1.91
CA HIS A 76 -0.20 -20.47 2.58
C HIS A 76 0.38 -20.23 3.97
N VAL A 77 -0.41 -20.52 5.00
CA VAL A 77 -0.02 -20.29 6.39
C VAL A 77 0.16 -21.62 7.11
N ALA A 78 1.40 -21.93 7.48
CA ALA A 78 1.70 -22.96 8.46
C ALA A 78 1.42 -22.37 9.85
N CYS A 79 0.52 -22.98 10.60
CA CYS A 79 0.18 -22.52 11.95
C CYS A 79 0.12 -23.67 12.95
N ALA A 80 0.22 -23.35 14.23
CA ALA A 80 -0.10 -24.31 15.28
C ALA A 80 -1.58 -24.76 15.16
N PRO A 81 -1.92 -26.00 15.56
CA PRO A 81 -3.29 -26.51 15.48
C PRO A 81 -4.33 -25.61 16.16
N ASP A 82 -3.94 -24.97 17.26
CA ASP A 82 -4.81 -24.10 18.06
C ASP A 82 -5.22 -22.81 17.33
N PHE A 83 -4.51 -22.43 16.24
CA PHE A 83 -4.80 -21.25 15.43
C PHE A 83 -5.43 -21.59 14.08
N ASP A 84 -5.60 -22.88 13.78
CA ASP A 84 -6.03 -23.32 12.46
C ASP A 84 -7.51 -23.01 12.25
N THR A 85 -7.81 -22.25 11.19
CA THR A 85 -9.17 -21.82 10.88
C THR A 85 -9.45 -21.73 9.39
N ASP A 86 -10.66 -22.16 9.02
CA ASP A 86 -11.19 -22.05 7.65
C ASP A 86 -11.92 -20.72 7.40
N ALA A 87 -12.01 -19.85 8.40
CA ALA A 87 -12.60 -18.52 8.22
C ALA A 87 -11.86 -17.71 7.15
N ARG A 88 -12.62 -17.09 6.24
CA ARG A 88 -12.10 -16.19 5.20
C ARG A 88 -12.89 -14.89 5.23
N PRO A 89 -12.53 -13.94 6.12
CA PRO A 89 -13.23 -12.67 6.19
C PRO A 89 -13.10 -11.91 4.87
N SER A 90 -14.10 -11.07 4.57
CA SER A 90 -14.06 -10.21 3.39
C SER A 90 -12.84 -9.29 3.44
N SER A 91 -12.13 -9.18 2.31
CA SER A 91 -10.99 -8.29 2.20
C SER A 91 -11.41 -6.84 2.43
N TYR A 92 -10.75 -6.18 3.38
CA TYR A 92 -10.91 -4.75 3.64
C TYR A 92 -10.02 -3.97 2.66
N LEU A 93 -10.61 -3.03 1.91
CA LEU A 93 -9.83 -2.11 1.07
C LEU A 93 -9.19 -1.04 1.98
N PRO A 94 -7.85 -0.98 2.10
CA PRO A 94 -7.21 0.01 2.96
C PRO A 94 -7.45 1.43 2.46
N LEU A 95 -7.55 2.41 3.37
CA LEU A 95 -7.59 3.85 3.01
C LEU A 95 -6.42 4.26 2.11
N GLY A 96 -5.25 3.65 2.30
CA GLY A 96 -4.08 3.85 1.44
C GLY A 96 -4.30 3.46 -0.02
N SER A 97 -5.22 2.53 -0.32
CA SER A 97 -5.60 2.19 -1.70
C SER A 97 -6.35 3.33 -2.38
N SER A 98 -7.21 4.05 -1.65
CA SER A 98 -7.88 5.25 -2.17
C SER A 98 -6.87 6.35 -2.52
N VAL A 99 -5.85 6.54 -1.67
CA VAL A 99 -4.76 7.49 -1.94
C VAL A 99 -3.91 7.04 -3.13
N ALA A 100 -3.60 5.74 -3.23
CA ALA A 100 -2.84 5.19 -4.35
C ALA A 100 -3.55 5.36 -5.70
N HIS A 101 -4.88 5.32 -5.70
CA HIS A 101 -5.69 5.57 -6.89
C HIS A 101 -5.53 7.03 -7.41
N LEU A 102 -5.20 8.00 -6.56
CA LEU A 102 -4.88 9.36 -7.02
C LEU A 102 -3.65 9.38 -7.93
N ALA A 103 -2.65 8.54 -7.64
CA ALA A 103 -1.48 8.41 -8.50
C ALA A 103 -1.83 7.79 -9.86
N GLU A 104 -2.82 6.89 -9.90
CA GLU A 104 -3.36 6.35 -11.15
C GLU A 104 -4.11 7.42 -11.94
N ARG A 105 -5.00 8.20 -11.31
CA ARG A 105 -5.66 9.35 -11.93
C ARG A 105 -4.67 10.34 -12.55
N ILE A 106 -3.57 10.66 -11.86
CA ILE A 106 -2.51 11.52 -12.41
C ILE A 106 -1.78 10.85 -13.58
N ARG A 107 -1.55 9.53 -13.51
CA ARG A 107 -0.94 8.77 -14.62
C ARG A 107 -1.86 8.63 -15.82
N ASP A 108 -3.17 8.76 -15.67
CA ASP A 108 -4.13 8.68 -16.76
C ASP A 108 -4.57 10.06 -17.27
N ALA A 109 -4.30 11.12 -16.51
CA ALA A 109 -4.61 12.50 -16.87
C ALA A 109 -4.03 12.87 -18.25
N THR A 110 -4.90 13.41 -19.10
CA THR A 110 -4.65 13.89 -20.45
C THR A 110 -4.52 15.41 -20.50
N THR A 111 -5.00 16.11 -19.47
CA THR A 111 -4.86 17.55 -19.31
C THR A 111 -4.17 17.90 -17.98
N THR A 112 -3.54 19.07 -17.91
CA THR A 112 -2.98 19.57 -16.66
C THR A 112 -4.06 19.84 -15.61
N GLY A 113 -5.28 20.14 -16.05
CA GLY A 113 -6.46 20.29 -15.19
C GLY A 113 -6.84 19.00 -14.45
N GLU A 114 -6.94 17.87 -15.16
CA GLU A 114 -7.24 16.57 -14.55
C GLU A 114 -6.18 16.18 -13.50
N ALA A 115 -4.91 16.51 -13.77
CA ALA A 115 -3.83 16.32 -12.80
C ALA A 115 -3.96 17.28 -11.60
N ALA A 116 -4.32 18.54 -11.82
CA ALA A 116 -4.56 19.53 -10.77
C ALA A 116 -5.75 19.15 -9.87
N ASP A 117 -6.83 18.60 -10.46
CA ASP A 117 -7.99 18.10 -9.74
C ASP A 117 -7.61 16.92 -8.83
N ALA A 118 -6.84 15.96 -9.34
CA ALA A 118 -6.32 14.86 -8.53
C ALA A 118 -5.38 15.34 -7.40
N LEU A 119 -4.57 16.39 -7.65
CA LEU A 119 -3.73 17.01 -6.62
C LEU A 119 -4.54 17.80 -5.58
N THR A 120 -5.76 18.23 -5.89
CA THR A 120 -6.63 18.92 -4.93
C THR A 120 -7.01 18.00 -3.77
N GLU A 121 -7.27 16.73 -4.03
CA GLU A 121 -7.53 15.71 -2.99
C GLU A 121 -6.40 15.60 -1.94
N LEU A 122 -5.15 15.89 -2.36
CA LEU A 122 -3.99 15.90 -1.46
C LEU A 122 -3.83 17.24 -0.73
N THR A 123 -4.18 18.35 -1.38
CA THR A 123 -3.75 19.70 -1.01
C THR A 123 -4.87 20.66 -0.61
N ALA A 124 -6.13 20.21 -0.63
CA ALA A 124 -7.24 21.00 -0.14
C ALA A 124 -6.98 21.43 1.31
N ALA A 125 -7.23 22.70 1.61
CA ALA A 125 -6.73 23.34 2.83
C ALA A 125 -7.36 22.77 4.12
N HIS A 126 -8.56 22.22 4.02
CA HIS A 126 -9.33 21.75 5.17
C HIS A 126 -9.57 20.23 5.15
N ASP A 127 -10.01 19.70 4.01
CA ASP A 127 -10.40 18.29 3.83
C ASP A 127 -9.40 17.49 2.97
N GLY A 128 -8.26 18.08 2.62
CA GLY A 128 -7.20 17.38 1.89
C GLY A 128 -6.49 16.35 2.76
N ILE A 129 -5.94 15.32 2.12
CA ILE A 129 -5.24 14.21 2.81
C ILE A 129 -4.12 14.71 3.74
N LEU A 130 -3.38 15.76 3.35
CA LEU A 130 -2.32 16.32 4.20
C LEU A 130 -2.87 17.04 5.44
N ALA A 131 -4.03 17.70 5.34
CA ALA A 131 -4.69 18.35 6.47
C ALA A 131 -5.26 17.29 7.44
N ALA A 132 -5.88 16.23 6.91
CA ALA A 132 -6.36 15.11 7.73
C ALA A 132 -5.20 14.38 8.43
N LEU A 133 -4.03 14.26 7.79
CA LEU A 133 -2.85 13.65 8.41
C LEU A 133 -2.29 14.50 9.57
N GLU A 134 -2.29 15.83 9.42
CA GLU A 134 -1.94 16.76 10.50
C GLU A 134 -2.87 16.61 11.72
N GLU A 135 -4.17 16.44 11.48
CA GLU A 135 -5.15 16.18 12.54
C GLU A 135 -4.89 14.84 13.26
N VAL A 136 -4.61 13.76 12.52
CA VAL A 136 -4.26 12.45 13.12
C VAL A 136 -3.00 12.54 13.99
N LEU A 137 -1.96 13.24 13.52
CA LEU A 137 -0.73 13.43 14.31
C LEU A 137 -1.00 14.24 15.59
N THR A 138 -1.84 15.28 15.49
CA THR A 138 -2.24 16.11 16.63
C THR A 138 -3.01 15.30 17.66
N ALA A 139 -4.05 14.57 17.24
CA ALA A 139 -4.84 13.71 18.13
C ALA A 139 -3.98 12.62 18.79
N THR A 140 -3.01 12.06 18.06
CA THR A 140 -2.08 11.07 18.62
C THR A 140 -1.14 11.69 19.66
N ALA A 141 -0.67 12.91 19.43
CA ALA A 141 0.17 13.63 20.41
C ALA A 141 -0.61 13.95 21.69
N GLU A 142 -1.86 14.40 21.57
CA GLU A 142 -2.75 14.64 22.71
C GLU A 142 -3.04 13.37 23.50
N PHE A 143 -3.23 12.23 22.80
CA PHE A 143 -3.38 10.94 23.46
C PHE A 143 -2.15 10.59 24.30
N HIS A 144 -0.95 10.82 23.77
CA HIS A 144 0.29 10.62 24.51
C HIS A 144 0.41 11.54 25.74
N ASP A 145 0.09 12.83 25.61
CA ASP A 145 0.10 13.77 26.74
C ASP A 145 -0.77 13.28 27.91
N GLY A 146 -1.85 12.52 27.63
CA GLY A 146 -2.75 11.94 28.63
C GLY A 146 -2.26 10.66 29.35
N LEU A 147 -1.18 10.01 28.90
CA LEU A 147 -0.69 8.74 29.46
C LEU A 147 0.10 8.90 30.78
N GLY A 148 0.58 10.10 31.09
CA GLY A 148 1.19 10.46 32.37
C GLY A 148 2.56 9.84 32.68
N GLN A 149 3.21 9.22 31.69
CA GLN A 149 4.56 8.66 31.77
C GLN A 149 5.65 9.72 31.47
N PRO A 150 6.87 9.57 32.01
CA PRO A 150 7.95 10.53 31.79
C PRO A 150 8.39 10.70 30.32
N ALA A 151 8.14 9.69 29.47
CA ALA A 151 8.50 9.70 28.05
C ALA A 151 7.43 10.35 27.15
N ASP A 152 6.26 10.67 27.69
CA ASP A 152 5.12 11.15 26.90
C ASP A 152 5.32 12.55 26.32
N PRO A 153 5.86 13.55 27.05
CA PRO A 153 6.13 14.87 26.48
C PRO A 153 7.10 14.82 25.30
N TYR A 154 8.08 13.91 25.35
CA TYR A 154 9.01 13.69 24.24
C TYR A 154 8.32 13.04 23.04
N SER A 155 7.43 12.08 23.28
CA SER A 155 6.67 11.40 22.23
C SER A 155 5.68 12.35 21.54
N ALA A 156 4.97 13.17 22.30
CA ALA A 156 4.08 14.21 21.78
C ALA A 156 4.85 15.26 20.97
N LEU A 157 6.00 15.75 21.46
CA LEU A 157 6.84 16.71 20.74
C LEU A 157 7.35 16.14 19.40
N ARG A 158 7.74 14.86 19.40
CA ARG A 158 8.18 14.16 18.19
C ARG A 158 7.08 14.00 17.15
N LEU A 159 5.81 13.95 17.55
CA LEU A 159 4.67 13.83 16.62
C LEU A 159 4.26 15.19 16.03
N ARG A 160 4.42 16.28 16.80
CA ARG A 160 4.12 17.64 16.33
C ARG A 160 5.16 18.17 15.34
N SER A 161 6.43 17.85 15.54
CA SER A 161 7.52 18.35 14.67
C SER A 161 7.38 17.99 13.17
N PRO A 162 7.02 16.75 12.77
CA PRO A 162 6.78 16.42 11.36
C PRO A 162 5.58 17.14 10.74
N ALA A 163 4.53 17.38 11.54
CA ALA A 163 3.36 18.11 11.09
C ALA A 163 3.71 19.57 10.73
N ASP A 164 4.46 20.23 11.62
CA ASP A 164 4.87 21.63 11.44
C ASP A 164 5.92 21.81 10.33
N GLU A 165 6.89 20.91 10.21
CA GLU A 165 8.04 21.11 9.33
C GLU A 165 7.89 20.37 7.99
N HIS A 166 7.59 19.08 8.00
CA HIS A 166 7.66 18.25 6.80
C HIS A 166 6.36 18.27 5.99
N LEU A 167 5.20 18.16 6.65
CA LEU A 167 3.92 18.23 5.96
C LEU A 167 3.69 19.61 5.35
N HIS A 168 4.11 20.68 6.04
CA HIS A 168 4.04 22.03 5.52
C HIS A 168 4.84 22.21 4.22
N ILE A 169 6.08 21.69 4.17
CA ILE A 169 6.93 21.74 2.97
C ILE A 169 6.27 20.97 1.82
N ILE A 170 5.81 19.74 2.07
CA ILE A 170 5.16 18.91 1.05
C ILE A 170 3.89 19.59 0.52
N ARG A 171 3.05 20.12 1.42
CA ARG A 171 1.83 20.84 1.07
C ARG A 171 2.13 22.05 0.18
N THR A 172 3.14 22.83 0.53
CA THR A 172 3.51 24.04 -0.22
C THR A 172 4.02 23.70 -1.61
N ALA A 173 4.88 22.67 -1.72
CA ALA A 173 5.38 22.21 -3.02
C ALA A 173 4.25 21.71 -3.93
N LEU A 174 3.38 20.85 -3.42
CA LEU A 174 2.26 20.30 -4.19
C LEU A 174 1.23 21.37 -4.55
N ALA A 175 0.93 22.31 -3.65
CA ALA A 175 0.03 23.42 -3.94
C ALA A 175 0.59 24.34 -5.03
N HIS A 176 1.90 24.61 -5.02
CA HIS A 176 2.56 25.37 -6.08
C HIS A 176 2.48 24.64 -7.43
N THR A 177 2.77 23.34 -7.46
CA THR A 177 2.63 22.50 -8.67
C THR A 177 1.19 22.48 -9.18
N ARG A 178 0.20 22.30 -8.30
CA ARG A 178 -1.21 22.34 -8.66
C ARG A 178 -1.59 23.68 -9.30
N THR A 179 -1.19 24.80 -8.70
CA THR A 179 -1.46 26.13 -9.25
C THR A 179 -0.85 26.32 -10.63
N ALA A 180 0.37 25.81 -10.86
CA ALA A 180 1.01 25.86 -12.17
C ALA A 180 0.30 24.97 -13.23
N LEU A 181 -0.40 23.92 -12.80
CA LEU A 181 -1.16 23.02 -13.68
C LEU A 181 -2.60 23.47 -13.94
N ALA A 182 -3.10 24.44 -13.17
CA ALA A 182 -4.49 24.90 -13.24
C ALA A 182 -4.88 25.56 -14.57
N ASP A 183 -3.92 25.89 -15.44
CA ASP A 183 -4.18 26.50 -16.75
C ASP A 183 -4.72 25.52 -17.82
N HIS A 184 -5.17 24.32 -17.43
CA HIS A 184 -5.85 23.31 -18.26
C HIS A 184 -5.21 23.04 -19.65
N ALA A 185 -3.88 23.11 -19.75
CA ALA A 185 -3.17 22.81 -20.98
C ALA A 185 -3.24 21.29 -21.31
N PRO A 186 -3.25 20.90 -22.59
CA PRO A 186 -3.09 19.51 -22.99
C PRO A 186 -1.71 18.98 -22.57
N HIS A 187 -1.64 17.70 -22.15
CA HIS A 187 -0.37 17.10 -21.78
C HIS A 187 0.47 16.76 -23.04
N PRO A 188 1.72 17.23 -23.16
CA PRO A 188 2.48 17.21 -24.43
C PRO A 188 2.80 15.80 -24.97
N GLY A 189 2.80 14.79 -24.10
CA GLY A 189 3.03 13.39 -24.47
C GLY A 189 1.77 12.51 -24.45
N ARG A 190 0.59 13.08 -24.23
CA ARG A 190 -0.66 12.31 -24.06
C ARG A 190 -1.79 13.03 -24.80
N SER A 191 -2.13 12.51 -25.97
CA SER A 191 -3.35 12.89 -26.67
C SER A 191 -4.43 11.86 -26.37
N THR A 192 -5.67 12.32 -26.25
CA THR A 192 -6.82 11.43 -26.39
C THR A 192 -6.72 10.79 -27.78
N CYS A 193 -6.67 9.46 -27.84
CA CYS A 193 -6.93 8.76 -29.10
C CYS A 193 -8.39 9.04 -29.45
N THR A 194 -8.64 10.12 -30.18
CA THR A 194 -9.87 10.30 -30.93
C THR A 194 -9.89 9.15 -31.93
N GLY A 195 -10.65 8.09 -31.64
CA GLY A 195 -10.79 6.91 -32.51
C GLY A 195 -11.46 7.20 -33.85
N GLU A 196 -11.32 8.41 -34.40
CA GLU A 196 -11.61 8.72 -35.79
C GLU A 196 -10.44 8.25 -36.65
N VAL A 197 -10.56 7.00 -37.09
CA VAL A 197 -9.88 6.53 -38.30
C VAL A 197 -10.30 7.46 -39.44
N PRO A 198 -9.39 8.20 -40.08
CA PRO A 198 -9.72 9.00 -41.26
C PRO A 198 -10.40 8.09 -42.29
N THR A 199 -11.46 8.55 -42.96
CA THR A 199 -12.15 7.76 -44.00
C THR A 199 -11.24 7.32 -45.16
N THR A 200 -10.00 7.83 -45.19
CA THR A 200 -8.93 7.47 -46.13
C THR A 200 -7.97 6.40 -45.63
N GLU A 201 -8.04 6.00 -44.35
CA GLU A 201 -7.16 4.96 -43.79
C GLU A 201 -7.71 3.57 -44.14
N ARG A 202 -7.06 2.92 -45.12
CA ARG A 202 -7.36 1.55 -45.50
C ARG A 202 -6.70 0.59 -44.51
N GLU A 203 -7.54 -0.19 -43.83
CA GLU A 203 -7.15 -1.34 -43.03
C GLU A 203 -6.21 -2.25 -43.86
N ARG A 204 -4.93 -2.30 -43.48
CA ARG A 204 -3.97 -3.22 -44.09
C ARG A 204 -4.04 -4.55 -43.36
N SER A 205 -4.71 -5.52 -43.97
CA SER A 205 -4.66 -6.91 -43.51
C SER A 205 -3.21 -7.38 -43.40
N ALA A 206 -2.88 -8.02 -42.28
CA ALA A 206 -1.59 -8.68 -42.09
C ALA A 206 -1.40 -9.73 -43.20
N GLY A 207 -0.54 -9.43 -44.17
CA GLY A 207 -0.24 -10.33 -45.28
C GLY A 207 0.42 -11.63 -44.76
N PRO A 208 0.11 -12.79 -45.35
CA PRO A 208 0.61 -14.06 -44.86
C PRO A 208 2.14 -14.13 -44.99
N ARG A 209 2.79 -14.58 -43.92
CA ARG A 209 4.22 -14.93 -43.88
C ARG A 209 4.53 -15.94 -44.99
N ARG A 210 5.21 -15.53 -46.06
CA ARG A 210 5.78 -16.44 -47.06
C ARG A 210 6.82 -17.36 -46.39
N ALA A 211 6.53 -18.65 -46.36
CA ALA A 211 7.47 -19.70 -45.99
C ALA A 211 8.66 -19.71 -46.97
N ARG A 212 9.89 -19.65 -46.44
CA ARG A 212 11.12 -19.84 -47.22
C ARG A 212 11.25 -21.31 -47.62
N SER A 213 11.14 -21.58 -48.91
CA SER A 213 11.49 -22.86 -49.52
C SER A 213 13.00 -23.10 -49.46
N ARG A 214 13.41 -24.21 -48.81
CA ARG A 214 14.78 -24.75 -48.83
C ARG A 214 15.11 -25.30 -50.23
N PRO A 215 16.29 -25.04 -50.82
CA PRO A 215 16.72 -25.73 -52.03
C PRO A 215 17.29 -27.12 -51.71
N ARG A 216 16.86 -28.12 -52.49
CA ARG A 216 17.41 -29.48 -52.53
C ARG A 216 18.84 -29.44 -53.06
N ARG A 217 19.78 -30.09 -52.36
CA ARG A 217 21.13 -30.40 -52.84
C ARG A 217 21.05 -31.58 -53.82
N HIS A 218 21.65 -31.41 -55.01
CA HIS A 218 22.10 -32.51 -55.87
C HIS A 218 23.62 -32.42 -56.01
N ARG A 219 24.33 -33.29 -55.31
CA ARG A 219 25.36 -34.23 -55.82
C ARG A 219 26.00 -34.94 -54.63
#